data_AF-A0A2K5N5Q2-F1
#
_entry.id   AF-A0A2K5N5Q2-F1
#
_cell.length_a   1.000
_cell.length_b   1.000
_cell.length_c   1.000
_cell.angle_alpha   90.00
_cell.angle_beta   90.00
_cell.angle_gamma   90.00
#
_symmetry.space_group_name_H-M   'P 1'
#
loop_
_entity.id
_entity.type
_entity.pdbx_description
1 polymer ?
#
loop_
_entity_poly.entity_id
_entity_poly.type
_entity_poly.pdbx_seq_one_letter_code
_entity_poly.pdbx_strand_id
1 'polypeptide(L)'
;MPSETHAMLATLARVAALRRTCLFSGRGGGRGLWTGRPQSDMNNIKPLEGVKILDLTRILAGPFATMNLGDLGAEVIKVERPGVGDDTRTWGPPFVGTESTYYLSVNRNKKSIAVNIKDPKGVKIIKELAAVCDVFVENYVPGKLSAMGLGYEDIDKIAPHIIYCSITGYGQTGPISQRAGYDAVASAVSGLMHITGPEVACLSHIAANYLIVRKEAKRWGTAHGSIVPYQAFKTKDGYIVVGAGNNQQFATVCKILDLPELIDDSKYKTNHLRVQNRKELIKILSERFEEELTSKWLHLFEGSGVPYGPINNMKNVFAEPQ
;
A
#
# COMPACT_ATOMS: atom_id res chain seq x y z
N MET A 1 17.39 -15.64 -40.40
CA MET A 1 17.31 -15.35 -38.97
C MET A 1 18.63 -14.72 -38.54
N PRO A 2 18.69 -13.44 -38.18
CA PRO A 2 19.84 -12.84 -37.52
C PRO A 2 19.75 -13.05 -36.00
N SER A 3 20.87 -13.39 -35.37
CA SER A 3 20.97 -13.83 -33.98
C SER A 3 20.84 -12.70 -32.96
N GLU A 4 20.25 -13.03 -31.81
CA GLU A 4 19.91 -12.18 -30.66
C GLU A 4 21.10 -11.40 -30.04
N THR A 5 22.33 -11.68 -30.46
CA THR A 5 23.55 -11.04 -29.94
C THR A 5 23.72 -9.59 -30.41
N HIS A 6 23.12 -9.20 -31.54
CA HIS A 6 23.23 -7.82 -32.07
C HIS A 6 22.30 -6.81 -31.36
N ALA A 7 21.18 -7.26 -30.78
CA ALA A 7 20.23 -6.38 -30.08
C ALA A 7 20.75 -5.93 -28.69
N MET A 8 21.57 -6.77 -28.04
CA MET A 8 22.12 -6.49 -26.71
C MET A 8 23.22 -5.41 -26.74
N LEU A 9 24.03 -5.37 -27.80
CA LEU A 9 25.11 -4.38 -27.99
C LEU A 9 24.57 -2.98 -28.34
N ALA A 10 23.47 -2.88 -29.09
CA ALA A 10 22.83 -1.60 -29.41
C ALA A 10 22.18 -0.93 -28.17
N THR A 11 21.75 -1.74 -27.19
CA THR A 11 21.10 -1.26 -25.96
C THR A 11 22.13 -0.73 -24.95
N LEU A 12 23.31 -1.35 -24.86
CA LEU A 12 24.41 -0.89 -24.00
C LEU A 12 25.07 0.42 -24.51
N ALA A 13 25.12 0.63 -25.82
CA ALA A 13 25.66 1.85 -26.41
C ALA A 13 24.79 3.10 -26.14
N ARG A 14 23.46 2.94 -26.03
CA ARG A 14 22.53 4.06 -25.72
C ARG A 14 22.55 4.46 -24.24
N VAL A 15 22.81 3.54 -23.33
CA VAL A 15 22.93 3.83 -21.89
C VAL A 15 24.26 4.55 -21.57
N ALA A 16 25.32 4.32 -22.35
CA ALA A 16 26.59 5.03 -22.20
C ALA A 16 26.56 6.47 -22.75
N ALA A 17 25.69 6.79 -23.71
CA ALA A 17 25.59 8.10 -24.33
C ALA A 17 24.84 9.15 -23.48
N LEU A 18 24.01 8.72 -22.53
CA LEU A 18 23.26 9.60 -21.61
C LEU A 18 24.08 10.09 -20.40
N ARG A 19 25.36 9.72 -20.28
CA ARG A 19 26.28 10.21 -19.24
C ARG A 19 27.25 11.31 -19.70
N ARG A 20 27.11 11.85 -20.92
CA ARG A 20 27.98 12.89 -21.45
C ARG A 20 27.21 14.07 -22.02
N THR A 21 26.45 14.76 -21.18
CA THR A 21 25.94 16.12 -21.45
C THR A 21 25.72 16.85 -20.13
N CYS A 22 26.81 17.09 -19.41
CA CYS A 22 26.94 18.21 -18.50
C CYS A 22 28.39 18.67 -18.56
N LEU A 23 28.61 19.73 -19.33
CA LEU A 23 29.86 20.47 -19.38
C LEU A 23 30.08 21.15 -18.02
N PHE A 24 31.01 20.63 -17.22
CA PHE A 24 31.67 21.41 -16.18
C PHE A 24 33.17 21.41 -16.48
N SER A 25 33.61 22.48 -17.14
CA SER A 25 35.00 22.88 -17.22
C SER A 25 35.39 23.60 -15.92
N GLY A 26 36.28 23.01 -15.14
CA GLY A 26 36.85 23.66 -13.96
C GLY A 26 37.82 22.75 -13.21
N ARG A 27 39.10 22.78 -13.61
CA ARG A 27 40.20 22.22 -12.80
C ARG A 27 40.45 23.14 -11.61
N GLY A 28 40.50 22.58 -10.40
CA GLY A 28 40.98 23.27 -9.20
C GLY A 28 40.82 22.40 -7.97
N GLY A 29 41.92 21.80 -7.49
CA GLY A 29 41.94 21.02 -6.27
C GLY A 29 41.75 21.89 -5.03
N GLY A 30 40.94 21.40 -4.09
CA GLY A 30 40.76 22.00 -2.77
C GLY A 30 39.62 21.32 -2.02
N ARG A 31 39.91 20.75 -0.85
CA ARG A 31 38.88 20.25 0.07
C ARG A 31 38.09 21.44 0.61
N GLY A 32 36.99 21.78 -0.05
CA GLY A 32 36.03 22.78 0.39
C GLY A 32 34.78 22.12 0.96
N LEU A 33 34.45 22.41 2.22
CA LEU A 33 33.15 22.10 2.81
C LEU A 33 32.05 22.67 1.90
N TRP A 34 31.06 21.84 1.58
CA TRP A 34 29.84 22.25 0.89
C TRP A 34 29.07 23.23 1.78
N THR A 35 29.31 24.54 1.63
CA THR A 35 28.39 25.57 2.11
C THR A 35 27.43 25.91 0.97
N GLY A 36 26.49 25.00 0.70
CA GLY A 36 25.37 25.27 -0.19
C GLY A 36 24.46 26.30 0.48
N ARG A 37 24.45 27.54 -0.02
CA ARG A 37 23.35 28.48 0.27
C ARG A 37 22.05 27.87 -0.25
N PRO A 38 20.91 27.99 0.44
CA PRO A 38 19.63 27.54 -0.11
C PRO A 38 19.33 28.37 -1.34
N GLN A 39 19.24 27.72 -2.50
CA GLN A 39 18.76 28.35 -3.73
C GLN A 39 17.25 28.57 -3.57
N SER A 40 16.87 29.80 -3.20
CA SER A 40 15.56 30.12 -2.64
C SER A 40 14.40 30.19 -3.63
N ASP A 41 14.57 29.83 -4.92
CA ASP A 41 13.49 29.92 -5.93
C ASP A 41 13.26 28.63 -6.76
N MET A 42 13.87 27.50 -6.38
CA MET A 42 13.60 26.17 -6.99
C MET A 42 12.70 25.28 -6.10
N ASN A 43 12.22 25.81 -4.96
CA ASN A 43 11.72 25.00 -3.85
C ASN A 43 10.20 24.73 -3.83
N ASN A 44 9.47 24.93 -4.93
CA ASN A 44 8.03 24.64 -4.91
C ASN A 44 7.42 24.11 -6.21
N ILE A 45 8.24 23.64 -7.14
CA ILE A 45 7.71 22.93 -8.32
C ILE A 45 7.30 21.53 -7.85
N LYS A 46 6.01 21.23 -7.92
CA LYS A 46 5.53 19.89 -7.56
C LYS A 46 5.98 18.88 -8.62
N PRO A 47 6.29 17.61 -8.26
CA PRO A 47 6.87 16.64 -9.18
C PRO A 47 6.11 16.41 -10.50
N LEU A 48 4.78 16.60 -10.49
CA LEU A 48 3.91 16.43 -11.65
C LEU A 48 3.23 17.74 -12.08
N GLU A 49 3.79 18.89 -11.70
CA GLU A 49 3.29 20.18 -12.18
C GLU A 49 3.32 20.24 -13.72
N GLY A 50 2.21 20.67 -14.30
CA GLY A 50 2.02 20.72 -15.76
C GLY A 50 1.46 19.44 -16.38
N VAL A 51 1.44 18.31 -15.66
CA VAL A 51 0.86 17.04 -16.14
C VAL A 51 -0.66 17.08 -16.01
N LYS A 52 -1.37 16.67 -17.07
CA LYS A 52 -2.83 16.58 -17.12
C LYS A 52 -3.30 15.12 -17.20
N ILE A 53 -4.24 14.78 -16.34
CA ILE A 53 -4.76 13.42 -16.19
C ILE A 53 -6.25 13.42 -16.45
N LEU A 54 -6.68 12.60 -17.40
CA LEU A 54 -8.08 12.31 -17.65
C LEU A 54 -8.48 11.05 -16.88
N ASP A 55 -9.24 11.23 -15.80
CA ASP A 55 -9.63 10.19 -14.84
C ASP A 55 -11.06 9.71 -15.12
N LEU A 56 -11.22 8.58 -15.82
CA LEU A 56 -12.50 7.89 -16.03
C LEU A 56 -12.76 6.81 -14.96
N THR A 57 -11.96 6.78 -13.90
CA THR A 57 -12.03 5.73 -12.91
C THR A 57 -13.15 5.95 -11.91
N ARG A 58 -13.58 4.84 -11.30
CA ARG A 58 -14.63 4.82 -10.27
C ARG A 58 -14.19 4.04 -9.04
N ILE A 59 -14.89 4.24 -7.93
CA ILE A 59 -14.75 3.46 -6.69
C ILE A 59 -13.47 3.78 -5.91
N LEU A 60 -12.45 2.94 -5.97
CA LEU A 60 -11.31 3.03 -5.05
C LEU A 60 -9.96 2.98 -5.76
N ALA A 61 -9.60 1.87 -6.40
CA ALA A 61 -8.25 1.65 -6.92
C ALA A 61 -7.78 2.75 -7.89
N GLY A 62 -8.61 3.06 -8.89
CA GLY A 62 -8.33 4.14 -9.83
C GLY A 62 -8.37 5.53 -9.20
N PRO A 63 -9.44 5.89 -8.46
CA PRO A 63 -9.50 7.19 -7.81
C PRO A 63 -8.35 7.45 -6.83
N PHE A 64 -7.92 6.42 -6.08
CA PHE A 64 -6.76 6.48 -5.20
C PHE A 64 -5.47 6.74 -5.98
N ALA A 65 -5.24 6.02 -7.09
CA ALA A 65 -4.08 6.24 -7.94
C ALA A 65 -4.03 7.69 -8.47
N THR A 66 -5.12 8.17 -9.08
CA THR A 66 -5.16 9.52 -9.66
C THR A 66 -5.15 10.63 -8.62
N MET A 67 -5.71 10.40 -7.43
CA MET A 67 -5.61 11.34 -6.30
C MET A 67 -4.15 11.54 -5.86
N ASN A 68 -3.38 10.46 -5.73
CA ASN A 68 -1.95 10.57 -5.38
C ASN A 68 -1.18 11.37 -6.45
N LEU A 69 -1.52 11.20 -7.74
CA LEU A 69 -0.92 12.02 -8.81
C LEU A 69 -1.33 13.50 -8.70
N GLY A 70 -2.57 13.78 -8.32
CA GLY A 70 -3.03 15.15 -8.02
C GLY A 70 -2.31 15.77 -6.81
N ASP A 71 -2.07 14.99 -5.75
CA ASP A 71 -1.29 15.43 -4.58
C ASP A 71 0.14 15.82 -4.98
N LEU A 72 0.73 15.08 -5.94
CA LEU A 72 2.03 15.35 -6.54
C LEU A 72 2.03 16.49 -7.57
N GLY A 73 0.90 17.18 -7.78
CA GLY A 73 0.80 18.40 -8.59
C GLY A 73 0.17 18.27 -9.96
N ALA A 74 -0.28 17.08 -10.37
CA ALA A 74 -0.97 16.91 -11.64
C ALA A 74 -2.36 17.57 -11.62
N GLU A 75 -2.79 18.10 -12.76
CA GLU A 75 -4.17 18.51 -12.96
C GLU A 75 -5.02 17.28 -13.31
N VAL A 76 -5.92 16.88 -12.43
CA VAL A 76 -6.76 15.70 -12.62
C VAL A 76 -8.19 16.11 -12.97
N ILE A 77 -8.67 15.70 -14.15
CA ILE A 77 -10.04 15.89 -14.62
C ILE A 77 -10.78 14.57 -14.48
N LYS A 78 -11.63 14.47 -13.45
CA LYS A 78 -12.49 13.32 -13.20
C LYS A 78 -13.76 13.41 -14.04
N VAL A 79 -13.97 12.40 -14.86
CA VAL A 79 -15.17 12.22 -15.68
C VAL A 79 -16.17 11.37 -14.93
N GLU A 80 -17.37 11.91 -14.74
CA GLU A 80 -18.42 11.26 -13.96
C GLU A 80 -19.73 11.15 -14.75
N ARG A 81 -20.66 10.32 -14.24
CA ARG A 81 -21.98 10.17 -14.86
C ARG A 81 -22.87 11.39 -14.51
N PRO A 82 -23.61 11.95 -15.47
CA PRO A 82 -24.61 12.97 -15.17
C PRO A 82 -25.62 12.54 -14.12
N GLY A 83 -25.97 13.44 -13.21
CA GLY A 83 -26.96 13.26 -12.15
C GLY A 83 -26.48 12.45 -10.94
N VAL A 84 -25.73 11.37 -11.15
CA VAL A 84 -25.34 10.43 -10.08
C VAL A 84 -23.86 10.47 -9.69
N GLY A 85 -22.98 10.84 -10.62
CA GLY A 85 -21.54 10.85 -10.40
C GLY A 85 -20.88 9.47 -10.27
N ASP A 86 -19.74 9.43 -9.59
CA ASP A 86 -19.09 8.22 -9.06
C ASP A 86 -19.99 7.51 -8.04
N ASP A 87 -20.03 6.17 -8.06
CA ASP A 87 -20.86 5.40 -7.13
C ASP A 87 -20.50 5.71 -5.65
N THR A 88 -19.23 6.03 -5.36
CA THR A 88 -18.78 6.31 -3.99
C THR A 88 -19.34 7.59 -3.39
N ARG A 89 -19.93 8.51 -4.17
CA ARG A 89 -20.59 9.71 -3.64
C ARG A 89 -21.75 9.37 -2.70
N THR A 90 -22.44 8.27 -2.97
CA THR A 90 -23.62 7.83 -2.21
C THR A 90 -23.33 6.69 -1.23
N TRP A 91 -22.11 6.12 -1.26
CA TRP A 91 -21.71 5.00 -0.41
C TRP A 91 -21.35 5.47 1.00
N GLY A 92 -22.35 5.72 1.83
CA GLY A 92 -22.23 5.97 3.25
C GLY A 92 -23.29 5.20 4.04
N PRO A 93 -23.47 5.48 5.35
CA PRO A 93 -22.74 6.46 6.17
C PRO A 93 -21.25 6.10 6.42
N PRO A 94 -20.40 7.08 6.84
CA PRO A 94 -20.74 8.47 7.19
C PRO A 94 -20.69 9.45 5.99
N PHE A 95 -21.32 10.61 6.17
CA PHE A 95 -21.40 11.70 5.18
C PHE A 95 -20.89 13.02 5.79
N VAL A 96 -20.31 13.88 4.94
CA VAL A 96 -20.04 15.29 5.23
C VAL A 96 -20.86 16.14 4.26
N GLY A 97 -21.88 16.83 4.76
CA GLY A 97 -22.88 17.45 3.90
C GLY A 97 -23.61 16.39 3.07
N THR A 98 -23.62 16.55 1.75
CA THR A 98 -24.24 15.60 0.79
C THR A 98 -23.29 14.53 0.26
N GLU A 99 -21.99 14.61 0.59
CA GLU A 99 -20.97 13.72 0.03
C GLU A 99 -20.56 12.65 1.04
N SER A 100 -20.43 11.41 0.59
CA SER A 100 -19.86 10.33 1.41
C SER A 100 -18.40 10.60 1.75
N THR A 101 -17.99 10.27 2.98
CA THR A 101 -16.57 10.28 3.36
C THR A 101 -15.72 9.35 2.50
N TYR A 102 -16.32 8.30 1.91
CA TYR A 102 -15.66 7.43 0.96
C TYR A 102 -15.18 8.25 -0.24
N TYR A 103 -16.09 8.96 -0.92
CA TYR A 103 -15.74 9.78 -2.07
C TYR A 103 -14.67 10.83 -1.72
N LEU A 104 -14.85 11.52 -0.60
CA LEU A 104 -13.92 12.56 -0.13
C LEU A 104 -12.52 12.02 0.15
N SER A 105 -12.40 10.78 0.63
CA SER A 105 -11.11 10.17 0.99
C SER A 105 -10.22 9.85 -0.22
N VAL A 106 -10.79 9.71 -1.43
CA VAL A 106 -10.07 9.28 -2.64
C VAL A 106 -10.24 10.19 -3.86
N ASN A 107 -10.79 11.40 -3.69
CA ASN A 107 -11.01 12.35 -4.81
C ASN A 107 -10.61 13.81 -4.53
N ARG A 108 -9.81 14.10 -3.48
CA ARG A 108 -9.23 15.44 -3.31
C ARG A 108 -8.33 15.83 -4.50
N ASN A 109 -8.15 17.13 -4.71
CA ASN A 109 -7.33 17.71 -5.79
C ASN A 109 -7.79 17.42 -7.22
N LYS A 110 -9.03 16.96 -7.42
CA LYS A 110 -9.61 16.70 -8.74
C LYS A 110 -10.64 17.76 -9.14
N LYS A 111 -10.64 18.12 -10.42
CA LYS A 111 -11.76 18.80 -11.09
C LYS A 111 -12.76 17.73 -11.53
N SER A 112 -14.06 18.03 -11.53
CA SER A 112 -15.10 17.09 -11.94
C SER A 112 -15.88 17.63 -13.15
N ILE A 113 -16.15 16.74 -14.11
CA ILE A 113 -17.04 17.00 -15.24
C ILE A 113 -17.99 15.81 -15.44
N ALA A 114 -19.28 16.10 -15.65
CA ALA A 114 -20.28 15.07 -15.92
C ALA A 114 -20.43 14.85 -17.43
N VAL A 115 -20.13 13.64 -17.91
CA VAL A 115 -20.21 13.27 -19.33
C VAL A 115 -20.89 11.91 -19.49
N ASN A 116 -21.93 11.85 -20.32
CA ASN A 116 -22.55 10.57 -20.68
C ASN A 116 -21.78 9.90 -21.83
N ILE A 117 -20.85 9.02 -21.49
CA ILE A 117 -20.01 8.31 -22.47
C ILE A 117 -20.76 7.25 -23.31
N LYS A 118 -22.05 7.02 -23.07
CA LYS A 118 -22.90 6.20 -23.95
C LYS A 118 -23.45 6.99 -25.14
N ASP A 119 -23.45 8.32 -25.05
CA ASP A 119 -23.83 9.21 -26.14
C ASP A 119 -22.60 9.45 -27.04
N PRO A 120 -22.72 9.35 -28.38
CA PRO A 120 -21.65 9.73 -29.30
C PRO A 120 -21.04 11.12 -29.05
N LYS A 121 -21.83 12.09 -28.59
CA LYS A 121 -21.32 13.42 -28.19
C LYS A 121 -20.44 13.32 -26.95
N GLY A 122 -20.80 12.48 -25.99
CA GLY A 122 -19.98 12.22 -24.81
C GLY A 122 -18.65 11.56 -25.19
N VAL A 123 -18.68 10.53 -26.05
CA VAL A 123 -17.45 9.90 -26.59
C VAL A 123 -16.56 10.94 -27.27
N LYS A 124 -17.14 11.85 -28.07
CA LYS A 124 -16.40 12.95 -28.70
C LYS A 124 -15.72 13.86 -27.69
N ILE A 125 -16.42 14.27 -26.63
CA ILE A 125 -15.86 15.09 -25.55
C ILE A 125 -14.67 14.39 -24.88
N ILE A 126 -14.79 13.08 -24.59
CA ILE A 126 -13.69 12.31 -23.99
C ILE A 126 -12.48 12.27 -24.92
N LYS A 127 -12.68 12.09 -26.23
CA LYS A 127 -11.60 12.10 -27.22
C LYS A 127 -10.90 13.46 -27.31
N GLU A 128 -11.66 14.55 -27.28
CA GLU A 128 -11.12 15.92 -27.28
C GLU A 128 -10.33 16.20 -26.00
N LEU A 129 -10.81 15.74 -24.84
CA LEU A 129 -10.07 15.85 -23.58
C LEU A 129 -8.80 14.99 -23.58
N ALA A 130 -8.86 13.77 -24.10
CA ALA A 130 -7.70 12.89 -24.20
C ALA A 130 -6.59 13.51 -25.08
N ALA A 131 -6.95 14.22 -26.15
CA ALA A 131 -5.99 14.88 -27.04
C ALA A 131 -5.16 15.99 -26.36
N VAL A 132 -5.59 16.49 -25.20
CA VAL A 132 -4.91 17.55 -24.44
C VAL A 132 -4.43 17.10 -23.06
N CYS A 133 -4.54 15.81 -22.75
CA CYS A 133 -4.09 15.21 -21.50
C CYS A 133 -2.91 14.27 -21.75
N ASP A 134 -2.02 14.17 -20.76
CA ASP A 134 -0.82 13.33 -20.84
C ASP A 134 -1.10 11.88 -20.40
N VAL A 135 -2.11 11.69 -19.53
CA VAL A 135 -2.45 10.38 -18.97
C VAL A 135 -3.96 10.14 -19.07
N PHE A 136 -4.35 8.95 -19.50
CA PHE A 136 -5.73 8.45 -19.48
C PHE A 136 -5.82 7.28 -18.51
N VAL A 137 -6.69 7.38 -17.51
CA VAL A 137 -6.83 6.31 -16.49
C VAL A 137 -8.27 5.81 -16.45
N GLU A 138 -8.43 4.50 -16.48
CA GLU A 138 -9.74 3.85 -16.44
C GLU A 138 -9.71 2.51 -15.69
N ASN A 139 -10.87 2.07 -15.19
CA ASN A 139 -11.00 0.81 -14.46
C ASN A 139 -12.28 0.03 -14.82
N TYR A 140 -12.64 0.04 -16.10
CA TYR A 140 -13.73 -0.78 -16.62
C TYR A 140 -13.26 -2.21 -16.85
N VAL A 141 -14.22 -3.14 -16.93
CA VAL A 141 -13.94 -4.52 -17.33
C VAL A 141 -13.28 -4.53 -18.73
N PRO A 142 -12.29 -5.40 -19.00
CA PRO A 142 -11.54 -5.41 -20.25
C PRO A 142 -12.44 -5.38 -21.51
N GLY A 143 -12.08 -4.54 -22.48
CA GLY A 143 -12.81 -4.36 -23.73
C GLY A 143 -14.06 -3.47 -23.65
N LYS A 144 -14.52 -3.08 -22.45
CA LYS A 144 -15.74 -2.26 -22.30
C LYS A 144 -15.62 -0.88 -22.94
N LEU A 145 -14.49 -0.20 -22.75
CA LEU A 145 -14.24 1.09 -23.39
C LEU A 145 -13.91 0.95 -24.88
N SER A 146 -13.23 -0.12 -25.31
CA SER A 146 -13.01 -0.41 -26.73
C SER A 146 -14.33 -0.54 -27.50
N ALA A 147 -15.34 -1.18 -26.90
CA ALA A 147 -16.68 -1.27 -27.49
C ALA A 147 -17.40 0.10 -27.63
N MET A 148 -16.90 1.15 -26.94
CA MET A 148 -17.38 2.53 -27.02
C MET A 148 -16.46 3.41 -27.87
N GLY A 149 -15.41 2.85 -28.48
CA GLY A 149 -14.41 3.60 -29.22
C GLY A 149 -13.49 4.45 -28.34
N LEU A 150 -13.29 4.04 -27.09
CA LEU A 150 -12.44 4.70 -26.07
C LEU A 150 -11.34 3.75 -25.56
N GLY A 151 -11.09 2.64 -26.25
CA GLY A 151 -9.99 1.73 -25.88
C GLY A 151 -8.64 2.31 -26.26
N TYR A 152 -7.55 1.65 -25.81
CA TYR A 152 -6.19 2.10 -26.11
C TYR A 152 -5.95 2.39 -27.59
N GLU A 153 -6.29 1.46 -28.49
CA GLU A 153 -6.10 1.63 -29.94
C GLU A 153 -6.93 2.78 -30.54
N ASP A 154 -8.05 3.14 -29.93
CA ASP A 154 -8.87 4.26 -30.38
C ASP A 154 -8.30 5.60 -29.92
N ILE A 155 -7.80 5.65 -28.68
CA ILE A 155 -7.20 6.85 -28.10
C ILE A 155 -5.82 7.12 -28.71
N ASP A 156 -5.00 6.08 -28.93
CA ASP A 156 -3.64 6.20 -29.53
C ASP A 156 -3.67 6.88 -30.90
N LYS A 157 -4.70 6.62 -31.71
CA LYS A 157 -4.91 7.28 -33.02
C LYS A 157 -5.09 8.80 -32.91
N ILE A 158 -5.57 9.29 -31.77
CA ILE A 158 -5.97 10.69 -31.56
C ILE A 158 -4.95 11.41 -30.67
N ALA A 159 -4.37 10.69 -29.72
CA ALA A 159 -3.42 11.17 -28.73
C ALA A 159 -2.25 10.18 -28.59
N PRO A 160 -1.35 10.05 -29.59
CA PRO A 160 -0.27 9.07 -29.59
C PRO A 160 0.81 9.33 -28.53
N HIS A 161 0.75 10.48 -27.84
CA HIS A 161 1.64 10.83 -26.72
C HIS A 161 1.12 10.32 -25.37
N ILE A 162 -0.13 9.85 -25.31
CA ILE A 162 -0.81 9.59 -24.04
C ILE A 162 -0.28 8.32 -23.37
N ILE A 163 -0.19 8.36 -22.05
CA ILE A 163 -0.01 7.17 -21.22
C ILE A 163 -1.39 6.63 -20.86
N TYR A 164 -1.76 5.47 -21.42
CA TYR A 164 -3.03 4.81 -21.10
C TYR A 164 -2.86 3.78 -19.99
N CYS A 165 -3.52 3.98 -18.86
CA CYS A 165 -3.49 3.09 -17.71
C CYS A 165 -4.86 2.46 -17.48
N SER A 166 -4.91 1.12 -17.49
CA SER A 166 -6.10 0.35 -17.17
C SER A 166 -5.92 -0.45 -15.88
N ILE A 167 -6.88 -0.36 -14.97
CA ILE A 167 -6.87 -1.07 -13.69
C ILE A 167 -8.06 -2.03 -13.64
N THR A 168 -7.79 -3.34 -13.67
CA THR A 168 -8.83 -4.37 -13.61
C THR A 168 -8.51 -5.41 -12.55
N GLY A 169 -9.53 -6.17 -12.11
CA GLY A 169 -9.36 -7.15 -11.03
C GLY A 169 -8.40 -8.30 -11.34
N TYR A 170 -8.31 -8.72 -12.61
CA TYR A 170 -7.50 -9.88 -13.04
C TYR A 170 -6.58 -9.57 -14.23
N GLY A 171 -6.35 -8.30 -14.54
CA GLY A 171 -5.57 -7.88 -15.71
C GLY A 171 -6.36 -7.89 -17.03
N GLN A 172 -5.68 -7.48 -18.11
CA GLN A 172 -6.26 -7.38 -19.46
C GLN A 172 -6.23 -8.70 -20.24
N THR A 173 -5.47 -9.69 -19.77
CA THR A 173 -5.23 -10.96 -20.46
C THR A 173 -5.46 -12.16 -19.54
N GLY A 174 -5.51 -13.36 -20.11
CA GLY A 174 -5.70 -14.61 -19.36
C GLY A 174 -7.17 -15.03 -19.19
N PRO A 175 -7.39 -16.27 -18.70
CA PRO A 175 -8.68 -16.97 -18.79
C PRO A 175 -9.78 -16.38 -17.89
N ILE A 176 -9.41 -15.57 -16.89
CA ILE A 176 -10.34 -14.94 -15.94
C ILE A 176 -10.40 -13.42 -16.04
N SER A 177 -9.77 -12.83 -17.07
CA SER A 177 -9.73 -11.36 -17.31
C SER A 177 -11.12 -10.72 -17.39
N GLN A 178 -12.12 -11.45 -17.88
CA GLN A 178 -13.50 -10.98 -18.02
C GLN A 178 -14.32 -11.03 -16.72
N ARG A 179 -13.75 -11.56 -15.62
CA ARG A 179 -14.45 -11.62 -14.33
C ARG A 179 -14.39 -10.26 -13.64
N ALA A 180 -15.51 -9.86 -13.04
CA ALA A 180 -15.50 -8.73 -12.12
C ALA A 180 -14.64 -9.06 -10.90
N GLY A 181 -13.78 -8.12 -10.50
CA GLY A 181 -12.96 -8.21 -9.29
C GLY A 181 -13.26 -7.03 -8.38
N TYR A 182 -13.77 -7.34 -7.19
CA TYR A 182 -13.86 -6.41 -6.07
C TYR A 182 -12.85 -6.82 -5.00
N ASP A 183 -12.48 -5.88 -4.13
CA ASP A 183 -11.46 -6.06 -3.09
C ASP A 183 -11.62 -7.34 -2.27
N ALA A 184 -12.82 -7.62 -1.77
CA ALA A 184 -13.09 -8.84 -1.00
C ALA A 184 -12.85 -10.12 -1.81
N VAL A 185 -13.20 -10.12 -3.10
CA VAL A 185 -12.95 -11.26 -3.99
C VAL A 185 -11.45 -11.39 -4.28
N ALA A 186 -10.77 -10.28 -4.55
CA ALA A 186 -9.32 -10.25 -4.75
C ALA A 186 -8.57 -10.76 -3.51
N SER A 187 -8.99 -10.36 -2.31
CA SER A 187 -8.48 -10.84 -1.03
C SER A 187 -8.75 -12.33 -0.80
N ALA A 188 -9.89 -12.86 -1.27
CA ALA A 188 -10.19 -14.29 -1.20
C ALA A 188 -9.27 -15.10 -2.11
N VAL A 189 -9.19 -14.75 -3.39
CA VAL A 189 -8.47 -15.52 -4.42
C VAL A 189 -6.95 -15.41 -4.28
N SER A 190 -6.44 -14.31 -3.72
CA SER A 190 -5.00 -14.14 -3.42
C SER A 190 -4.53 -14.93 -2.21
N GLY A 191 -5.44 -15.56 -1.46
CA GLY A 191 -5.12 -16.26 -0.21
C GLY A 191 -5.04 -15.33 1.01
N LEU A 192 -5.22 -14.01 0.86
CA LEU A 192 -5.22 -13.07 2.00
C LEU A 192 -6.28 -13.43 3.03
N MET A 193 -7.50 -13.76 2.62
CA MET A 193 -8.56 -14.21 3.55
C MET A 193 -8.24 -15.55 4.22
N HIS A 194 -7.44 -16.41 3.59
CA HIS A 194 -7.03 -17.68 4.18
C HIS A 194 -6.07 -17.47 5.36
N ILE A 195 -5.18 -16.47 5.23
CA ILE A 195 -4.17 -16.15 6.25
C ILE A 195 -4.62 -15.05 7.24
N THR A 196 -5.68 -14.29 6.93
CA THR A 196 -6.17 -13.16 7.72
C THR A 196 -7.41 -13.51 8.54
N GLY A 197 -7.39 -13.22 9.85
CA GLY A 197 -8.46 -13.44 10.85
C GLY A 197 -7.96 -14.26 12.05
N PRO A 198 -8.77 -14.55 13.09
CA PRO A 198 -9.38 -13.62 14.04
C PRO A 198 -8.46 -12.54 14.64
N GLU A 199 -7.14 -12.61 14.45
CA GLU A 199 -6.27 -11.47 14.70
C GLU A 199 -5.19 -11.34 13.60
N VAL A 200 -4.65 -10.14 13.42
CA VAL A 200 -4.03 -9.65 12.16
C VAL A 200 -2.56 -10.06 12.01
N ALA A 201 -2.20 -10.73 10.91
CA ALA A 201 -0.81 -10.78 10.43
C ALA A 201 -0.74 -10.82 8.90
N CYS A 202 -0.28 -9.72 8.29
CA CYS A 202 0.12 -9.65 6.89
C CYS A 202 1.64 -9.84 6.83
N LEU A 203 2.14 -11.05 6.57
CA LEU A 203 3.57 -11.33 6.54
C LEU A 203 3.98 -11.89 5.18
N SER A 204 4.76 -11.10 4.42
CA SER A 204 5.42 -11.50 3.17
C SER A 204 6.22 -12.81 3.31
N HIS A 205 6.72 -13.10 4.52
CA HIS A 205 7.41 -14.34 4.86
C HIS A 205 6.54 -15.61 4.72
N ILE A 206 5.21 -15.51 4.81
CA ILE A 206 4.32 -16.68 4.70
C ILE A 206 4.32 -17.23 3.27
N ALA A 207 4.30 -16.35 2.26
CA ALA A 207 4.40 -16.76 0.86
C ALA A 207 5.76 -17.44 0.58
N ALA A 208 6.84 -16.90 1.14
CA ALA A 208 8.17 -17.51 1.04
C ALA A 208 8.22 -18.92 1.66
N ASN A 209 7.60 -19.13 2.83
CA ASN A 209 7.53 -20.44 3.48
C ASN A 209 6.88 -21.51 2.56
N TYR A 210 5.79 -21.16 1.89
CA TYR A 210 5.14 -22.09 0.95
C TYR A 210 6.03 -22.39 -0.26
N LEU A 211 6.65 -21.36 -0.85
CA LEU A 211 7.50 -21.52 -2.03
C LEU A 211 8.75 -22.38 -1.75
N ILE A 212 9.35 -22.25 -0.55
CA ILE A 212 10.60 -22.92 -0.19
C ILE A 212 10.36 -24.35 0.31
N VAL A 213 9.40 -24.56 1.21
CA VAL A 213 9.21 -25.86 1.90
C VAL A 213 7.84 -26.50 1.67
N ARG A 214 6.99 -25.93 0.80
CA ARG A 214 5.63 -26.42 0.49
C ARG A 214 4.73 -26.59 1.72
N LYS A 215 5.03 -25.84 2.77
CA LYS A 215 4.26 -25.87 4.02
C LYS A 215 3.16 -24.83 3.94
N GLU A 216 1.92 -25.29 3.98
CA GLU A 216 0.73 -24.43 3.93
C GLU A 216 0.67 -23.48 5.13
N ALA A 217 0.13 -22.29 4.89
CA ALA A 217 -0.08 -21.29 5.92
C ALA A 217 -1.11 -21.79 6.95
N LYS A 218 -1.02 -21.26 8.17
CA LYS A 218 -2.02 -21.45 9.22
C LYS A 218 -2.41 -20.09 9.77
N ARG A 219 -3.66 -19.98 10.20
CA ARG A 219 -4.16 -18.81 10.92
C ARG A 219 -3.52 -18.79 12.30
N TRP A 220 -2.79 -17.71 12.60
CA TRP A 220 -2.09 -17.55 13.88
C TRP A 220 -2.63 -16.39 14.72
N GLY A 221 -3.67 -15.70 14.27
CA GLY A 221 -4.05 -14.45 14.89
C GLY A 221 -2.95 -13.40 14.72
N THR A 222 -2.67 -12.64 15.78
CA THR A 222 -1.59 -11.64 15.85
C THR A 222 -0.23 -12.29 16.02
N ALA A 223 -0.17 -13.60 16.20
CA ALA A 223 1.06 -14.26 16.56
C ALA A 223 1.98 -14.54 15.38
N HIS A 224 3.27 -14.34 15.59
CA HIS A 224 4.30 -14.77 14.65
C HIS A 224 4.36 -16.30 14.61
N GLY A 225 4.39 -16.88 13.41
CA GLY A 225 4.36 -18.34 13.21
C GLY A 225 5.63 -19.07 13.64
N SER A 226 6.73 -18.34 13.88
CA SER A 226 8.06 -18.92 14.16
C SER A 226 8.81 -18.27 15.34
N ILE A 227 8.19 -17.29 16.02
CA ILE A 227 8.82 -16.55 17.13
C ILE A 227 7.78 -16.44 18.25
N VAL A 228 8.18 -16.79 19.48
CA VAL A 228 7.30 -16.77 20.66
C VAL A 228 8.05 -16.18 21.86
N PRO A 229 7.46 -15.28 22.65
CA PRO A 229 6.21 -14.56 22.37
C PRO A 229 6.43 -13.45 21.33
N TYR A 230 5.60 -13.43 20.30
CA TYR A 230 5.48 -12.28 19.40
C TYR A 230 4.03 -12.21 18.95
N GLN A 231 3.18 -11.52 19.71
CA GLN A 231 1.73 -11.44 19.46
C GLN A 231 1.07 -10.32 20.28
N ALA A 232 -0.23 -10.13 20.07
CA ALA A 232 -1.07 -9.36 20.97
C ALA A 232 -1.45 -10.18 22.21
N PHE A 233 -1.51 -9.48 23.34
CA PHE A 233 -1.99 -9.95 24.63
C PHE A 233 -3.09 -9.02 25.10
N LYS A 234 -4.17 -9.60 25.63
CA LYS A 234 -5.24 -8.84 26.26
C LYS A 234 -4.72 -8.29 27.58
N THR A 235 -5.04 -7.04 27.87
CA THR A 235 -4.79 -6.39 29.15
C THR A 235 -6.12 -6.13 29.85
N LYS A 236 -6.11 -5.52 31.03
CA LYS A 236 -7.33 -5.23 31.79
C LYS A 236 -8.33 -4.34 31.06
N ASP A 237 -7.86 -3.43 30.21
CA ASP A 237 -8.66 -2.41 29.53
C ASP A 237 -8.46 -2.35 28.00
N GLY A 238 -7.64 -3.22 27.43
CA GLY A 238 -7.30 -3.19 26.02
C GLY A 238 -6.40 -4.34 25.58
N TYR A 239 -5.41 -4.02 24.75
CA TYR A 239 -4.45 -4.97 24.23
C TYR A 239 -3.07 -4.32 24.06
N ILE A 240 -2.03 -5.11 24.31
CA ILE A 240 -0.63 -4.77 24.04
C ILE A 240 -0.04 -5.82 23.11
N VAL A 241 0.71 -5.38 22.10
CA VAL A 241 1.54 -6.27 21.27
C VAL A 241 2.94 -6.28 21.88
N VAL A 242 3.50 -7.46 22.09
CA VAL A 242 4.87 -7.63 22.58
C VAL A 242 5.61 -8.62 21.68
N GLY A 243 6.81 -8.23 21.22
CA GLY A 243 7.64 -9.00 20.30
C GLY A 243 9.02 -9.34 20.88
N ALA A 244 9.17 -10.52 21.46
CA ALA A 244 10.48 -11.03 21.90
C ALA A 244 11.12 -11.87 20.79
N GLY A 245 11.95 -11.22 19.97
CA GLY A 245 12.65 -11.83 18.82
C GLY A 245 13.79 -12.77 19.18
N ASN A 246 14.31 -12.71 20.41
CA ASN A 246 15.44 -13.52 20.86
C ASN A 246 15.33 -13.90 22.36
N ASN A 247 16.24 -14.74 22.84
CA ASN A 247 16.21 -15.23 24.22
C ASN A 247 16.47 -14.15 25.27
N GLN A 248 17.30 -13.14 24.94
CA GLN A 248 17.55 -12.02 25.85
C GLN A 248 16.29 -11.17 26.05
N GLN A 249 15.58 -10.86 24.96
CA GLN A 249 14.31 -10.15 25.01
C GLN A 249 13.24 -10.96 25.74
N PHE A 250 13.20 -12.29 25.56
CA PHE A 250 12.30 -13.15 26.33
C PHE A 250 12.59 -13.07 27.84
N ALA A 251 13.87 -13.13 28.23
CA ALA A 251 14.26 -12.97 29.63
C ALA A 251 13.85 -11.60 30.19
N THR A 252 13.97 -10.52 29.41
CA THR A 252 13.49 -9.19 29.79
C THR A 252 11.97 -9.16 29.97
N VAL A 253 11.20 -9.75 29.05
CA VAL A 253 9.74 -9.88 29.18
C VAL A 253 9.36 -10.60 30.47
N CYS A 254 9.97 -11.75 30.77
CA CYS A 254 9.73 -12.51 31.99
C CYS A 254 10.02 -11.69 33.26
N LYS A 255 11.10 -10.89 33.26
CA LYS A 255 11.41 -10.00 34.39
C LYS A 255 10.37 -8.88 34.56
N ILE A 256 9.92 -8.26 33.47
CA ILE A 256 8.89 -7.21 33.50
C ILE A 256 7.56 -7.76 34.02
N LEU A 257 7.23 -8.99 33.63
CA LEU A 257 6.02 -9.69 34.04
C LEU A 257 6.13 -10.32 35.43
N ASP A 258 7.29 -10.22 36.10
CA ASP A 258 7.54 -10.87 37.40
C ASP A 258 7.34 -12.40 37.36
N LEU A 259 7.84 -13.03 36.29
CA LEU A 259 7.84 -14.48 36.04
C LEU A 259 9.26 -15.01 35.77
N PRO A 260 10.24 -14.77 36.66
CA PRO A 260 11.65 -15.11 36.43
C PRO A 260 11.89 -16.61 36.25
N GLU A 261 11.04 -17.48 36.80
CA GLU A 261 11.13 -18.94 36.70
C GLU A 261 11.04 -19.45 35.26
N LEU A 262 10.36 -18.72 34.37
CA LEU A 262 10.20 -19.11 32.97
C LEU A 262 11.50 -18.95 32.16
N ILE A 263 12.48 -18.18 32.65
CA ILE A 263 13.71 -17.87 31.92
C ILE A 263 14.57 -19.12 31.76
N ASP A 264 14.72 -19.88 32.84
CA ASP A 264 15.57 -21.07 32.90
C ASP A 264 14.80 -22.38 32.76
N ASP A 265 13.46 -22.32 32.60
CA ASP A 265 12.64 -23.49 32.34
C ASP A 265 13.10 -24.21 31.06
N SER A 266 13.34 -25.52 31.20
CA SER A 266 13.69 -26.42 30.11
C SER A 266 12.74 -26.35 28.89
N LYS A 267 11.48 -25.95 29.08
CA LYS A 267 10.47 -25.79 28.02
C LYS A 267 10.59 -24.47 27.26
N TYR A 268 11.22 -23.43 27.83
CA TYR A 268 11.14 -22.05 27.32
C TYR A 268 12.49 -21.38 27.06
N LYS A 269 13.60 -22.03 27.45
CA LYS A 269 14.97 -21.51 27.34
C LYS A 269 15.37 -21.00 25.95
N THR A 270 14.85 -21.60 24.88
CA THR A 270 15.14 -21.18 23.50
C THR A 270 13.87 -20.91 22.71
N ASN A 271 13.94 -20.05 21.68
CA ASN A 271 12.79 -19.78 20.82
C ASN A 271 12.19 -21.05 20.21
N HIS A 272 13.03 -22.02 19.81
CA HIS A 272 12.56 -23.29 19.27
C HIS A 272 11.66 -24.03 20.27
N LEU A 273 12.08 -24.10 21.53
CA LEU A 273 11.33 -24.74 22.61
C LEU A 273 10.06 -23.95 22.94
N ARG A 274 10.11 -22.61 22.94
CA ARG A 274 8.92 -21.75 23.09
C ARG A 274 7.90 -21.95 21.97
N VAL A 275 8.35 -22.14 20.73
CA VAL A 275 7.47 -22.45 19.59
C VAL A 275 6.80 -23.82 19.77
N GLN A 276 7.54 -24.83 20.22
CA GLN A 276 6.98 -26.17 20.51
C GLN A 276 5.96 -26.14 21.65
N ASN A 277 6.25 -25.40 22.73
CA ASN A 277 5.45 -25.32 23.95
C ASN A 277 4.51 -24.10 23.98
N ARG A 278 4.21 -23.50 22.83
CA ARG A 278 3.59 -22.17 22.75
C ARG A 278 2.24 -22.05 23.45
N LYS A 279 1.43 -23.12 23.45
CA LYS A 279 0.08 -23.07 24.01
C LYS A 279 0.12 -22.81 25.52
N GLU A 280 1.05 -23.49 26.20
CA GLU A 280 1.25 -23.36 27.65
C GLU A 280 1.85 -21.99 27.98
N LEU A 281 2.94 -21.62 27.30
CA LEU A 281 3.62 -20.35 27.55
C LEU A 281 2.70 -19.14 27.34
N ILE A 282 1.98 -19.10 26.21
CA ILE A 282 1.08 -17.98 25.90
C ILE A 282 -0.06 -17.88 26.90
N LYS A 283 -0.57 -18.99 27.42
CA LYS A 283 -1.58 -18.96 28.48
C LYS A 283 -1.06 -18.25 29.73
N ILE A 284 0.13 -18.63 30.20
CA ILE A 284 0.77 -18.03 31.39
C ILE A 284 0.99 -16.52 31.18
N LEU A 285 1.58 -16.14 30.04
CA LEU A 285 1.83 -14.73 29.74
C LEU A 285 0.52 -13.94 29.62
N SER A 286 -0.52 -14.51 29.01
CA SER A 286 -1.81 -13.84 28.83
C SER A 286 -2.51 -13.59 30.17
N GLU A 287 -2.54 -14.60 31.06
CA GLU A 287 -3.08 -14.44 32.41
C GLU A 287 -2.40 -13.30 33.14
N ARG A 288 -1.07 -13.19 33.02
CA ARG A 288 -0.31 -12.10 33.64
C ARG A 288 -0.60 -10.73 33.03
N PHE A 289 -0.65 -10.61 31.70
CA PHE A 289 -0.96 -9.34 31.03
C PHE A 289 -2.38 -8.82 31.37
N GLU A 290 -3.34 -9.70 31.63
CA GLU A 290 -4.73 -9.32 31.98
C GLU A 290 -4.86 -8.65 33.36
N GLU A 291 -3.89 -8.79 34.25
CA GLU A 291 -3.96 -8.28 35.62
C GLU A 291 -3.88 -6.74 35.72
N GLU A 292 -3.24 -6.10 34.75
CA GLU A 292 -2.90 -4.67 34.81
C GLU A 292 -3.40 -3.90 33.58
N LEU A 293 -3.50 -2.57 33.74
CA LEU A 293 -3.92 -1.65 32.68
C LEU A 293 -2.86 -1.58 31.57
N THR A 294 -3.30 -1.36 30.34
CA THR A 294 -2.43 -1.21 29.17
C THR A 294 -1.36 -0.15 29.40
N SER A 295 -1.73 1.02 29.94
CA SER A 295 -0.81 2.12 30.21
C SER A 295 0.31 1.75 31.20
N LYS A 296 0.01 0.93 32.21
CA LYS A 296 1.00 0.45 33.17
C LYS A 296 2.00 -0.49 32.49
N TRP A 297 1.54 -1.39 31.63
CA TRP A 297 2.44 -2.23 30.84
C TRP A 297 3.31 -1.41 29.92
N LEU A 298 2.76 -0.46 29.16
CA LEU A 298 3.54 0.43 28.30
C LEU A 298 4.66 1.12 29.09
N HIS A 299 4.36 1.62 30.29
CA HIS A 299 5.37 2.24 31.16
C HIS A 299 6.45 1.25 31.63
N LEU A 300 6.08 0.03 32.02
CA LEU A 300 7.04 -0.99 32.46
C LEU A 300 7.94 -1.50 31.32
N PHE A 301 7.44 -1.48 30.09
CA PHE A 301 8.21 -1.86 28.90
C PHE A 301 9.09 -0.72 28.34
N GLU A 302 8.88 0.52 28.78
CA GLU A 302 9.64 1.69 28.35
C GLU A 302 11.14 1.53 28.63
N GLY A 303 11.97 1.81 27.62
CA GLY A 303 13.43 1.66 27.72
C GLY A 303 13.94 0.20 27.85
N SER A 304 13.07 -0.82 27.81
CA SER A 304 13.47 -2.23 28.00
C SER A 304 14.25 -2.83 26.82
N GLY A 305 14.21 -2.19 25.64
CA GLY A 305 14.76 -2.72 24.39
C GLY A 305 13.95 -3.89 23.78
N VAL A 306 12.80 -4.23 24.36
CA VAL A 306 11.82 -5.15 23.77
C VAL A 306 10.87 -4.34 22.87
N PRO A 307 10.58 -4.78 21.64
CA PRO A 307 9.50 -4.19 20.82
C PRO A 307 8.12 -4.40 21.45
N TYR A 308 7.37 -3.32 21.65
CA TYR A 308 5.98 -3.35 22.13
C TYR A 308 5.15 -2.18 21.57
N GLY A 309 3.83 -2.25 21.73
CA GLY A 309 2.93 -1.13 21.45
C GLY A 309 1.46 -1.46 21.74
N PRO A 310 0.60 -0.45 21.97
CA PRO A 310 -0.83 -0.67 22.16
C PRO A 310 -1.52 -1.05 20.84
N ILE A 311 -2.67 -1.72 20.92
CA ILE A 311 -3.60 -1.80 19.78
C ILE A 311 -4.52 -0.58 19.82
N ASN A 312 -4.20 0.43 19.03
CA ASN A 312 -4.97 1.66 18.93
C ASN A 312 -6.22 1.49 18.05
N ASN A 313 -7.32 2.13 18.46
CA ASN A 313 -8.42 2.43 17.53
C ASN A 313 -8.04 3.64 16.65
N MET A 314 -8.81 3.92 15.59
CA MET A 314 -8.48 5.02 14.68
C MET A 314 -8.46 6.40 15.35
N LYS A 315 -9.31 6.64 16.35
CA LYS A 315 -9.29 7.90 17.10
C LYS A 315 -7.94 8.10 17.79
N ASN A 316 -7.40 7.06 18.42
CA ASN A 316 -6.11 7.12 19.08
C ASN A 316 -4.99 7.31 18.06
N VAL A 317 -4.99 6.60 16.92
CA VAL A 317 -3.99 6.78 15.85
C VAL A 317 -3.89 8.24 15.39
N PHE A 318 -5.03 8.90 15.17
CA PHE A 318 -5.04 10.32 14.76
C PHE A 318 -4.79 11.31 15.90
N ALA A 319 -4.76 10.86 17.15
CA ALA A 319 -4.40 11.65 18.32
C ALA A 319 -2.93 11.44 18.75
N GLU A 320 -2.23 10.45 18.17
CA GLU A 320 -0.80 10.25 18.38
C GLU A 320 -0.02 11.47 17.84
N PRO A 321 0.97 11.99 18.58
CA PRO A 321 1.72 13.17 18.19
C PRO A 321 2.76 12.94 17.08
N GLN A 322 3.02 11.69 16.71
CA GLN A 322 4.08 11.28 15.77
C GLN A 322 3.53 11.00 14.37
#